data_AF-A0A4Y3PLC4-F1
#
_entry.id   AF-A0A4Y3PLC4-F1
#
_cell.length_a   1.000
_cell.length_b   1.000
_cell.length_c   1.000
_cell.angle_alpha   90.00
_cell.angle_beta   90.00
_cell.angle_gamma   90.00
#
_symmetry.space_group_name_H-M   'P 1'
#
loop_
_entity.id
_entity.type
_entity.pdbx_description
1 polymer ?
#
loop_
_entity_poly.entity_id
_entity_poly.type
_entity_poly.pdbx_seq_one_letter_code
_entity_poly.pdbx_strand_id
1 'polypeptide(L)'
;MCRNIKTLFNFSPPATEDEVQAAALQFVRKLSGFNTPSKANEEAFQRAVKEVTAVAQTLLDSLVTNAEPRNRETEIERARARNAKRFGTPQSQSADSVD
;
A
#
# COMPACT_ATOMS: atom_id res chain seq x y z
N MET A 1 -9.33 2.36 10.27
CA MET A 1 -8.68 1.33 9.41
C MET A 1 -7.46 1.93 8.74
N CYS A 2 -6.39 1.14 8.54
CA CYS A 2 -5.19 1.53 7.78
C CYS A 2 -5.55 1.77 6.31
N ARG A 3 -6.10 2.95 6.00
CA ARG A 3 -6.58 3.31 4.66
C ARG A 3 -5.53 3.14 3.54
N ASN A 4 -4.27 2.94 3.92
CA ASN A 4 -3.11 2.85 3.04
C ASN A 4 -2.49 1.44 2.90
N ILE A 5 -2.95 0.41 3.63
CA ILE A 5 -2.45 -0.96 3.42
C ILE A 5 -3.27 -1.61 2.29
N LYS A 6 -2.60 -1.94 1.18
CA LYS A 6 -3.23 -2.56 -0.01
C LYS A 6 -3.15 -4.09 0.08
N THR A 7 -4.09 -4.78 -0.55
CA THR A 7 -3.98 -6.23 -0.80
C THR A 7 -2.84 -6.48 -1.79
N LEU A 8 -1.92 -7.39 -1.45
CA LEU A 8 -0.75 -7.73 -2.29
C LEU A 8 -0.82 -9.14 -2.89
N PHE A 9 -1.71 -10.00 -2.40
CA PHE A 9 -1.84 -11.38 -2.89
C PHE A 9 -2.56 -11.46 -4.26
N ASN A 10 -2.19 -12.47 -5.03
CA ASN A 10 -2.78 -12.84 -6.33
C ASN A 10 -2.67 -11.72 -7.38
N PHE A 11 -1.48 -11.17 -7.59
CA PHE A 11 -1.17 -10.26 -8.69
C PHE A 11 -0.17 -10.89 -9.67
N SER A 12 -0.26 -10.50 -10.94
CA SER A 12 0.77 -10.77 -11.95
C SER A 12 1.29 -9.45 -12.53
N PRO A 13 2.59 -9.13 -12.40
CA PRO A 13 3.62 -9.88 -11.66
C PRO A 13 3.36 -9.91 -10.14
N PRO A 14 3.97 -10.83 -9.36
CA PRO A 14 3.83 -10.87 -7.90
C PRO A 14 4.24 -9.56 -7.21
N ALA A 15 3.79 -9.36 -5.97
CA ALA A 15 4.16 -8.20 -5.16
C ALA A 15 5.69 -8.09 -5.00
N THR A 16 6.24 -6.88 -5.12
CA THR A 16 7.67 -6.66 -4.91
C THR A 16 7.99 -6.55 -3.42
N GLU A 17 9.24 -6.79 -3.05
CA GLU A 17 9.70 -6.63 -1.67
C GLU A 17 9.42 -5.20 -1.14
N ASP A 18 9.62 -4.17 -1.97
CA ASP A 18 9.31 -2.77 -1.63
C ASP A 18 7.83 -2.56 -1.32
N GLU A 19 6.91 -3.19 -2.06
CA GLU A 19 5.47 -3.13 -1.80
C GLU A 19 5.12 -3.77 -0.46
N VAL A 20 5.77 -4.90 -0.14
CA VAL A 20 5.60 -5.62 1.14
C VAL A 20 6.17 -4.80 2.30
N GLN A 21 7.37 -4.23 2.14
CA GLN A 21 8.00 -3.37 3.13
C GLN A 21 7.16 -2.11 3.38
N ALA A 22 6.62 -1.50 2.33
CA ALA A 22 5.72 -0.35 2.46
C ALA A 22 4.45 -0.70 3.24
N ALA A 23 3.87 -1.88 3.01
CA ALA A 23 2.73 -2.36 3.78
C ALA A 23 3.09 -2.62 5.25
N ALA A 24 4.23 -3.25 5.52
CA ALA A 24 4.76 -3.48 6.86
C ALA A 24 4.98 -2.16 7.62
N LEU A 25 5.56 -1.15 6.96
CA LEU A 25 5.74 0.19 7.53
C LEU A 25 4.40 0.80 7.96
N GLN A 26 3.38 0.76 7.10
CA GLN A 26 2.06 1.31 7.44
C GLN A 26 1.39 0.52 8.59
N PHE A 27 1.61 -0.79 8.67
CA PHE A 27 1.15 -1.61 9.78
C PHE A 27 1.80 -1.20 11.10
N VAL A 28 3.14 -1.09 11.12
CA VAL A 28 3.90 -0.69 12.33
C VAL A 28 3.55 0.74 12.76
N ARG A 29 3.37 1.67 11.81
CA ARG A 29 2.86 3.03 12.11
C ARG A 29 1.49 3.00 12.77
N LYS A 30 0.59 2.15 12.27
CA LYS A 30 -0.75 2.04 12.87
C LYS A 30 -0.69 1.50 14.29
N LEU A 31 0.13 0.48 14.52
CA LEU A 31 0.23 -0.19 15.81
C LEU A 31 0.90 0.72 16.86
N SER A 32 1.99 1.38 16.48
CA SER A 32 2.74 2.26 17.38
C SER A 32 2.09 3.64 17.56
N GLY A 33 1.27 4.10 16.61
CA GLY A 33 0.77 5.48 16.58
C GLY A 33 1.81 6.50 16.11
N PHE A 34 3.02 6.07 15.77
CA PHE A 34 4.07 6.96 15.27
C PHE A 34 4.00 7.07 13.75
N ASN A 35 4.04 8.29 13.24
CA ASN A 35 4.29 8.51 11.81
C ASN A 35 5.81 8.54 11.52
N THR A 36 6.55 9.12 12.45
CA THR A 36 8.01 9.09 12.55
C THR A 36 8.37 8.72 13.99
N PRO A 37 9.16 7.66 14.24
CA PRO A 37 9.57 7.30 15.60
C PRO A 37 10.50 8.35 16.20
N SER A 38 10.53 8.45 17.53
CA SER A 38 11.57 9.21 18.22
C SER A 38 12.92 8.50 18.11
N LYS A 39 14.03 9.22 18.32
CA LYS A 39 15.39 8.63 18.30
C LYS A 39 15.53 7.42 19.25
N ALA A 40 14.88 7.49 20.42
CA ALA A 40 14.91 6.40 21.39
C ALA A 40 14.15 5.14 20.92
N ASN A 41 13.15 5.30 20.05
CA ASN A 41 12.31 4.21 19.56
C ASN A 41 12.66 3.77 18.14
N GLU A 42 13.62 4.42 17.49
CA GLU A 42 13.94 4.22 16.08
C GLU A 42 14.39 2.78 15.80
N GLU A 43 15.30 2.24 16.60
CA GLU A 43 15.79 0.87 16.44
C GLU A 43 14.65 -0.15 16.56
N ALA A 44 13.83 -0.04 17.61
CA ALA A 44 12.69 -0.94 17.83
C ALA A 44 11.67 -0.85 16.68
N PHE A 45 11.40 0.37 16.19
CA PHE A 45 10.50 0.60 15.08
C PHE A 45 11.02 -0.03 13.78
N GLN A 46 12.29 0.21 13.42
CA GLN A 46 12.89 -0.33 12.20
C GLN A 46 12.98 -1.86 12.24
N ARG A 47 13.34 -2.42 13.41
CA ARG A 47 13.34 -3.87 13.61
C ARG A 47 11.96 -4.47 13.37
N ALA A 48 10.91 -3.88 13.94
CA ALA A 48 9.54 -4.34 13.74
C ALA A 48 9.13 -4.29 12.26
N VAL A 49 9.49 -3.23 11.52
CA VAL A 49 9.21 -3.15 10.08
C VAL A 49 9.89 -4.29 9.32
N LYS A 50 11.17 -4.57 9.61
CA LYS A 50 11.91 -5.65 8.95
C LYS A 50 11.31 -7.02 9.24
N GLU A 51 11.01 -7.33 10.50
CA GLU A 51 10.43 -8.62 10.89
C GLU A 51 9.04 -8.83 10.28
N VAL A 52 8.19 -7.79 10.30
CA VAL A 52 6.86 -7.85 9.67
C VAL A 52 6.99 -8.02 8.15
N THR A 53 7.96 -7.38 7.50
CA THR A 53 8.22 -7.55 6.07
C THR A 53 8.53 -9.01 5.75
N ALA A 54 9.45 -9.63 6.50
CA ALA A 54 9.83 -11.03 6.28
C ALA A 54 8.66 -12.01 6.50
N VAL A 55 7.87 -11.80 7.55
CA VAL A 55 6.67 -12.61 7.84
C VAL A 55 5.62 -12.43 6.74
N ALA A 56 5.39 -11.19 6.29
CA ALA A 56 4.43 -10.90 5.23
C ALA A 56 4.86 -11.52 3.88
N GLN A 57 6.16 -11.50 3.55
CA GLN A 57 6.68 -12.17 2.36
C GLN A 57 6.43 -13.68 2.43
N THR A 58 6.81 -14.31 3.56
CA THR A 58 6.58 -15.75 3.80
C THR A 58 5.09 -16.10 3.67
N LEU A 59 4.20 -15.25 4.19
CA LEU A 59 2.76 -15.42 4.03
C LEU A 59 2.37 -15.37 2.55
N LEU A 60 2.77 -14.33 1.82
CA LEU A 60 2.40 -14.16 0.42
C LEU A 60 2.90 -15.33 -0.46
N ASP A 61 4.10 -15.83 -0.19
CA ASP A 61 4.70 -16.96 -0.92
C ASP A 61 4.01 -18.30 -0.61
N SER A 62 3.40 -18.43 0.57
CA SER A 62 2.72 -19.67 1.01
C SER A 62 1.24 -19.73 0.63
N LEU A 63 0.63 -18.60 0.27
CA LEU A 63 -0.78 -18.56 -0.12
C LEU A 63 -0.98 -19.14 -1.52
N VAL A 64 -1.96 -20.02 -1.66
CA VAL A 64 -2.34 -20.67 -2.93
C VAL A 64 -3.75 -20.26 -3.30
N THR A 65 -4.00 -20.05 -4.59
CA THR A 65 -5.34 -19.75 -5.12
C THR A 65 -5.50 -20.33 -6.52
N ASN A 66 -6.73 -20.71 -6.86
CA ASN A 66 -7.13 -21.11 -8.21
C ASN A 66 -7.76 -19.94 -9.00
N ALA A 67 -7.91 -18.76 -8.37
CA ALA A 67 -8.46 -17.59 -9.02
C ALA A 67 -7.46 -17.00 -10.03
N GLU A 68 -7.98 -16.36 -11.08
CA GLU A 68 -7.13 -15.64 -12.04
C GLU A 68 -6.32 -14.53 -11.34
N PRO A 69 -5.04 -14.34 -11.70
CA PRO A 69 -4.24 -13.25 -11.18
C PRO A 69 -4.85 -11.88 -11.49
N ARG A 70 -4.77 -10.97 -10.51
CA ARG A 70 -5.23 -9.59 -10.63
C ARG A 70 -4.19 -8.76 -11.36
N ASN A 71 -4.67 -7.83 -12.18
CA ASN A 71 -3.85 -6.82 -12.83
C ASN A 71 -3.76 -5.55 -11.96
N ARG A 72 -2.54 -5.05 -11.72
CA ARG A 72 -2.32 -3.85 -10.88
C ARG A 72 -2.96 -2.59 -11.47
N GLU A 73 -2.85 -2.36 -12.77
CA GLU A 73 -3.36 -1.17 -13.45
C GLU A 73 -4.89 -1.11 -13.33
N THR A 74 -5.56 -2.24 -13.59
CA THR A 74 -7.02 -2.35 -13.44
C THR A 74 -7.47 -2.08 -12.00
N GLU A 75 -6.72 -2.53 -10.99
CA GLU A 75 -7.05 -2.27 -9.59
C GLU A 75 -6.81 -0.80 -9.18
N ILE A 76 -5.79 -0.15 -9.75
CA ILE A 76 -5.54 1.28 -9.59
C ILE A 76 -6.68 2.09 -10.21
N GLU A 77 -7.12 1.74 -11.42
CA GLU A 77 -8.26 2.39 -12.08
C GLU A 77 -9.56 2.21 -11.30
N ARG A 78 -9.85 1.00 -10.83
CA ARG A 78 -10.98 0.71 -9.94
C ARG A 78 -10.90 1.55 -8.66
N ALA A 79 -9.72 1.73 -8.08
CA ALA A 79 -9.53 2.59 -6.92
C ALA A 79 -9.78 4.07 -7.24
N ARG A 80 -9.27 4.57 -8.37
CA ARG A 80 -9.50 5.94 -8.85
C ARG A 80 -10.98 6.20 -9.10
N ALA A 81 -11.67 5.30 -9.80
CA ALA A 81 -13.10 5.40 -10.05
C ALA A 81 -13.93 5.42 -8.75
N ARG A 82 -13.57 4.60 -7.76
CA ARG A 82 -14.21 4.62 -6.42
C ARG A 82 -13.97 5.94 -5.69
N ASN A 83 -12.77 6.51 -5.77
CA ASN A 83 -12.47 7.81 -5.18
C ASN A 83 -13.24 8.94 -5.87
N ALA A 84 -13.29 8.97 -7.20
CA ALA A 84 -14.03 9.97 -7.96
C ALA A 84 -15.53 9.95 -7.62
N LYS A 85 -16.13 8.76 -7.49
CA LYS A 85 -17.52 8.62 -7.03
C LYS A 85 -17.75 9.18 -5.63
N ARG A 86 -16.76 9.10 -4.75
CA ARG A 86 -16.88 9.50 -3.34
C ARG A 86 -16.57 10.97 -3.09
N PHE A 87 -15.62 11.53 -3.81
CA PHE A 87 -15.06 12.87 -3.54
C PHE A 87 -15.16 13.83 -4.72
N GLY A 88 -15.69 13.39 -5.87
CA GLY A 88 -15.61 14.12 -7.14
C GLY A 88 -14.27 13.91 -7.84
N THR A 89 -14.21 14.24 -9.12
CA THR A 89 -12.95 14.25 -9.89
C THR A 89 -12.22 15.57 -9.61
N PRO A 90 -10.94 15.57 -9.22
CA PRO A 90 -10.19 16.82 -9.14
C PRO A 90 -10.12 17.43 -10.55
N GLN A 91 -10.81 18.56 -10.76
CA GLN A 91 -10.71 19.31 -12.01
C GLN A 91 -9.25 19.76 -12.17
N SER A 92 -8.53 19.20 -13.16
CA SER A 92 -7.29 19.83 -13.61
C SER A 92 -7.69 21.15 -14.27
N GLN A 93 -7.37 22.27 -13.62
CA GLN A 93 -7.54 23.58 -14.23
C GLN A 93 -6.69 23.64 -15.50
N SER A 94 -7.35 23.59 -16.66
CA SER A 94 -6.78 23.97 -17.94
C SER A 94 -6.53 25.48 -17.89
N ALA A 95 -5.26 25.85 -17.84
CA ALA A 95 -4.81 27.19 -18.14
C ALA A 95 -5.03 27.45 -19.64
N ASP A 96 -6.22 27.93 -20.00
CA ASP A 96 -6.42 28.72 -21.21
C ASP A 96 -6.75 30.15 -20.76
N SER A 97 -5.71 30.95 -20.63
CA SER A 97 -5.79 32.41 -20.66
C SER A 97 -5.12 32.87 -21.95
N VAL A 98 -5.93 33.02 -23.00
CA VAL A 98 -5.64 33.85 -24.17
C VAL A 98 -6.94 34.56 -24.52
N ASP A 99 -7.10 35.79 -24.00
CA ASP A 99 -7.43 37.02 -24.74
C ASP A 99 -7.61 38.20 -23.76
#